data_AF-W4LEL6-F1
#
_entry.id   AF-W4LEL6-F1
#
_cell.length_a   1.000
_cell.length_b   1.000
_cell.length_c   1.000
_cell.angle_alpha   90.00
_cell.angle_beta   90.00
_cell.angle_gamma   90.00
#
_symmetry.space_group_name_H-M   'P 1'
#
loop_
_entity.id
_entity.type
_entity.pdbx_description
1 polymer ?
#
loop_
_entity_poly.entity_id
_entity_poly.type
_entity_poly.pdbx_seq_one_letter_code
_entity_poly.pdbx_strand_id
1 'polypeptide(L)'
;MTTPRGFIQQAAPETLDDGLKQLLSTWSEKAYDDHNMLLTLARRPGMLKAAMGFVRYIYGESGIEPELMEMVRIKLAWNNQCRH
;
A
#
# COMPACT_ATOMS: atom_id res chain seq x y z
N MET A 1 -9.34 -14.90 -6.03
CA MET A 1 -8.26 -15.65 -5.35
C MET A 1 -6.95 -14.95 -5.65
N THR A 2 -6.42 -14.17 -4.72
CA THR A 2 -5.14 -13.46 -4.86
C THR A 2 -4.03 -14.51 -4.86
N THR A 3 -3.29 -14.62 -5.95
CA THR A 3 -2.10 -15.48 -6.02
C THR A 3 -1.07 -14.97 -5.02
N PRO A 4 -0.41 -15.80 -4.20
CA PRO A 4 0.65 -15.34 -3.31
C PRO A 4 1.77 -14.73 -4.16
N ARG A 5 1.91 -13.40 -4.14
CA ARG A 5 3.00 -12.70 -4.81
C ARG A 5 4.08 -12.38 -3.79
N GLY A 6 5.32 -12.75 -4.11
CA GLY A 6 6.51 -12.39 -3.32
C GLY A 6 7.00 -13.48 -2.36
N PHE A 7 8.17 -13.24 -1.78
CA PHE A 7 8.87 -14.17 -0.87
C PHE A 7 8.46 -14.00 0.61
N ILE A 8 7.72 -12.93 0.92
CA ILE A 8 7.31 -12.61 2.28
C ILE A 8 5.88 -13.10 2.47
N GLN A 9 5.64 -13.83 3.56
CA GLN A 9 4.29 -14.27 3.90
C GLN A 9 3.36 -13.09 4.12
N GLN A 10 2.14 -13.20 3.60
CA GLN A 10 1.08 -12.22 3.82
C GLN A 10 0.33 -12.55 5.12
N ALA A 11 -0.33 -11.55 5.71
CA ALA A 11 -1.33 -11.77 6.73
C ALA A 11 -2.59 -12.36 6.11
N ALA A 12 -3.25 -13.27 6.83
CA ALA A 12 -4.50 -13.84 6.36
C ALA A 12 -5.63 -12.84 6.64
N PRO A 13 -6.41 -12.38 5.63
CA PRO A 13 -7.40 -11.31 5.80
C PRO A 13 -8.40 -11.53 6.94
N GLU A 14 -8.78 -12.78 7.17
CA GLU A 14 -9.70 -13.24 8.21
C GLU A 14 -9.15 -13.06 9.63
N THR A 15 -7.82 -13.02 9.79
CA THR A 15 -7.14 -12.87 11.09
C THR A 15 -6.83 -11.41 11.44
N LEU A 16 -7.14 -10.47 10.56
CA LEU A 16 -6.89 -9.06 10.78
C LEU A 16 -7.85 -8.46 11.82
N ASP A 17 -7.34 -7.52 12.61
CA ASP A 17 -8.19 -6.69 13.47
C ASP A 17 -9.08 -5.74 12.64
N ASP A 18 -10.10 -5.18 13.28
CA ASP A 18 -11.09 -4.35 12.61
C ASP A 18 -10.51 -3.06 12.02
N GLY A 19 -9.46 -2.51 12.64
CA GLY A 19 -8.77 -1.33 12.12
C GLY A 19 -8.03 -1.62 10.81
N LEU A 20 -7.37 -2.77 10.72
CA LEU A 20 -6.69 -3.24 9.52
C LEU A 20 -7.68 -3.64 8.42
N LYS A 21 -8.82 -4.23 8.77
CA LYS A 21 -9.91 -4.51 7.82
C LYS A 21 -10.46 -3.23 7.20
N GLN A 22 -10.71 -2.21 8.02
CA GLN A 22 -11.18 -0.91 7.55
C GLN A 22 -10.15 -0.23 6.62
N LEU A 23 -8.87 -0.32 6.97
CA LEU A 23 -7.78 0.20 6.17
C LEU A 23 -7.70 -0.47 4.79
N LEU A 24 -7.81 -1.80 4.74
CA LEU A 24 -7.85 -2.56 3.49
C LEU A 24 -9.04 -2.17 2.63
N SER A 25 -10.24 -2.06 3.21
CA SER A 25 -11.45 -1.61 2.48
C SER A 25 -11.22 -0.24 1.85
N THR A 26 -10.72 0.71 2.63
CA THR A 26 -10.43 2.07 2.18
C THR A 26 -9.40 2.08 1.05
N TRP A 27 -8.39 1.22 1.12
CA TRP A 27 -7.38 1.08 0.08
C TRP A 27 -7.96 0.54 -1.24
N SER A 28 -8.77 -0.52 -1.16
CA SER A 28 -9.45 -1.09 -2.34
C SER A 28 -10.29 -0.05 -3.06
N GLU A 29 -10.97 0.82 -2.30
CA GLU A 29 -11.86 1.85 -2.86
C GLU A 29 -11.09 3.02 -3.49
N LYS A 30 -9.91 3.37 -2.95
CA LYS A 30 -9.23 4.63 -3.26
C LYS A 30 -7.94 4.51 -4.08
N ALA A 31 -7.29 3.35 -4.07
CA ALA A 31 -5.96 3.20 -4.63
C ALA A 31 -5.92 2.11 -5.71
N TYR A 32 -5.78 0.85 -5.29
CA TYR A 32 -5.62 -0.28 -6.20
C TYR A 32 -6.32 -1.52 -5.61
N ASP A 33 -6.84 -2.37 -6.48
CA ASP A 33 -7.38 -3.71 -6.13
C ASP A 33 -6.26 -4.73 -5.79
N ASP A 34 -5.03 -4.26 -5.54
CA ASP A 34 -3.92 -5.08 -5.07
C ASP A 34 -3.66 -4.83 -3.58
N HIS A 35 -3.85 -5.88 -2.78
CA HIS A 35 -3.61 -5.89 -1.34
C HIS A 35 -2.27 -6.48 -0.93
N ASN A 36 -1.43 -6.92 -1.88
CA ASN A 36 -0.19 -7.63 -1.61
C ASN A 36 0.73 -6.84 -0.67
N MET A 37 0.94 -5.55 -0.95
CA MET A 37 1.76 -4.67 -0.10
C MET A 37 1.16 -4.58 1.30
N LEU A 38 -0.14 -4.30 1.41
CA LEU A 38 -0.80 -4.10 2.70
C LEU A 38 -0.83 -5.37 3.55
N LEU A 39 -1.20 -6.51 2.96
CA LEU A 39 -1.23 -7.80 3.66
C LEU A 39 0.18 -8.26 4.05
N THR A 40 1.20 -7.95 3.24
CA THR A 40 2.61 -8.20 3.62
C THR A 40 3.01 -7.36 4.83
N LEU A 41 2.66 -6.07 4.84
CA LEU A 41 3.01 -5.15 5.93
C LEU A 41 2.13 -5.33 7.18
N ALA A 42 0.92 -5.87 7.06
CA ALA A 42 0.01 -6.11 8.17
C ALA A 42 0.59 -7.06 9.24
N ARG A 43 1.52 -7.94 8.85
CA ARG A 43 2.29 -8.77 9.81
C ARG A 43 3.23 -7.97 10.70
N ARG A 44 3.51 -6.72 10.36
CA ARG A 44 4.35 -5.76 11.10
C ARG A 44 3.58 -4.43 11.25
N PRO A 45 2.61 -4.34 12.18
CA PRO A 45 1.69 -3.21 12.27
C PRO A 45 2.36 -1.82 12.35
N GLY A 46 3.51 -1.72 13.05
CA GLY A 46 4.28 -0.48 13.11
C GLY A 46 4.83 -0.02 11.75
N MET A 47 5.26 -0.98 10.91
CA MET A 47 5.74 -0.69 9.55
C MET A 47 4.59 -0.30 8.62
N LEU A 48 3.45 -0.99 8.71
CA LEU A 48 2.25 -0.61 7.96
C LEU A 48 1.78 0.80 8.33
N LYS A 49 1.76 1.13 9.63
CA LYS A 49 1.41 2.48 10.09
C LYS A 49 2.33 3.55 9.50
N ALA A 50 3.64 3.30 9.49
CA ALA A 50 4.62 4.22 8.90
C ALA A 50 4.41 4.38 7.38
N ALA A 51 4.20 3.28 6.66
CA ALA A 51 3.94 3.30 5.22
C ALA A 51 2.67 4.09 4.87
N MET A 52 1.57 3.88 5.62
CA MET A 52 0.32 4.62 5.38
C MET A 52 0.44 6.10 5.75
N GLY A 53 1.21 6.44 6.77
CA GLY A 53 1.53 7.83 7.07
C GLY A 53 2.24 8.52 5.89
N PHE A 54 3.18 7.82 5.26
CA PHE A 54 3.89 8.32 4.09
C PHE A 54 2.99 8.45 2.85
N VAL A 55 2.13 7.46 2.59
CA VAL A 55 1.12 7.52 1.51
C VAL A 55 0.19 8.71 1.71
N ARG A 56 -0.34 8.88 2.93
CA ARG A 56 -1.21 10.01 3.26
C ARG A 56 -0.52 11.35 3.01
N TYR A 57 0.75 11.46 3.41
CA TYR A 57 1.52 12.68 3.16
C TYR A 57 1.67 12.95 1.65
N ILE A 58 2.14 11.97 0.88
CA ILE A 58 2.38 12.13 -0.57
C ILE A 58 1.11 12.56 -1.31
N TYR A 59 -0.01 11.90 -1.04
CA TYR A 59 -1.23 12.05 -1.83
C TYR A 59 -2.26 13.01 -1.25
N GLY A 60 -2.03 13.56 -0.05
CA GLY A 60 -2.98 14.45 0.62
C GLY A 60 -2.40 15.72 1.24
N GLU A 61 -1.11 15.74 1.57
CA GLU A 61 -0.52 16.83 2.37
C GLU A 61 0.76 17.43 1.72
N SER A 62 1.25 16.88 0.60
CA SER A 62 2.57 17.19 0.03
C SER A 62 2.69 18.56 -0.64
N GLY A 63 1.60 19.33 -0.78
CA GLY A 63 1.58 20.61 -1.51
C GLY A 63 1.85 20.51 -3.01
N ILE A 64 2.12 19.29 -3.52
CA ILE A 64 2.32 18.97 -4.93
C ILE A 64 1.04 18.34 -5.47
N GLU A 65 0.71 18.65 -6.72
CA GLU A 65 -0.46 18.10 -7.40
C GLU A 65 -0.37 16.56 -7.46
N PRO A 66 -1.48 15.84 -7.18
CA PRO A 66 -1.49 14.38 -7.14
C PRO A 66 -0.95 13.72 -8.42
N GLU A 67 -1.24 14.30 -9.58
CA GLU A 67 -0.79 13.82 -10.89
C GLU A 67 0.74 13.92 -11.04
N LEU A 68 1.36 15.00 -10.53
CA LEU A 68 2.82 15.14 -10.55
C LEU A 68 3.48 14.13 -9.61
N MET A 69 2.92 13.91 -8.42
CA MET A 69 3.41 12.90 -7.49
C MET A 69 3.32 11.49 -8.08
N GLU A 70 2.25 11.19 -8.80
CA GLU A 70 2.07 9.89 -9.45
C GLU A 70 3.07 9.69 -10.59
N MET A 71 3.37 10.71 -11.39
CA MET A 71 4.44 10.65 -12.40
C MET A 71 5.81 10.36 -11.78
N VAL A 72 6.13 11.02 -10.67
CA VAL A 72 7.38 10.76 -9.93
C VAL A 72 7.40 9.33 -9.40
N ARG A 73 6.31 8.84 -8.82
CA ARG A 73 6.20 7.45 -8.34
C ARG A 73 6.46 6.46 -9.48
N ILE A 74 5.80 6.63 -10.63
CA ILE A 74 5.96 5.74 -11.79
C ILE A 74 7.40 5.79 -12.30
N LYS A 75 7.99 6.98 -12.44
CA LYS A 75 9.37 7.14 -12.91
C LYS A 75 10.36 6.48 -11.96
N LEU A 76 10.19 6.65 -10.65
CA LEU A 76 11.05 6.02 -9.64
C LEU A 76 10.87 4.51 -9.61
N ALA A 77 9.63 4.01 -9.69
CA ALA A 77 9.37 2.57 -9.76
C ALA A 77 10.06 1.95 -10.98
N TRP A 78 9.94 2.58 -12.15
CA TRP A 78 10.63 2.17 -13.37
C TRP A 78 12.15 2.15 -13.21
N ASN A 79 12.74 3.24 -12.71
CA ASN A 79 14.18 3.35 -12.52
C ASN A 79 14.71 2.28 -11.54
N ASN A 80 13.91 1.91 -10.53
CA ASN A 80 14.25 0.89 -9.54
C ASN A 80 13.79 -0.51 -9.93
N GLN A 81 13.25 -0.71 -11.15
CA GLN A 81 12.75 -1.99 -11.62
C GLN A 81 11.68 -2.60 -10.68
N CYS A 82 10.93 -1.75 -9.99
CA CYS A 82 9.80 -2.15 -9.14
C CYS A 82 8.60 -2.46 -10.04
N ARG A 83 8.23 -3.74 -10.09
CA ARG A 83 7.15 -4.24 -10.94
C ARG A 83 5.85 -4.29 -10.14
N HIS A 84 4.76 -3.84 -10.77
CA HIS A 84 3.38 -4.07 -10.31
C HIS A 84 2.95 -5.51 -10.56
#